data_AF-A0A8J6QZT2-F1
#
_entry.id   AF-A0A8J6QZT2-F1
#
_cell.length_a   1.000
_cell.length_b   1.000
_cell.length_c   1.000
_cell.angle_alpha   90.00
_cell.angle_beta   90.00
_cell.angle_gamma   90.00
#
_symmetry.space_group_name_H-M   'P 1'
#
loop_
_entity.id
_entity.type
_entity.pdbx_description
1 polymer ?
#
loop_
_entity_poly.entity_id
_entity_poly.type
_entity_poly.pdbx_seq_one_letter_code
_entity_poly.pdbx_strand_id
1 'polypeptide(L)' 'MSITDKYNVQVESGTRNHKGFFVEDTDYKLVGIDQSGWALICMNDAVCHYVDPDNLTILADGSVEIAE' A
#
# COMPACT_ATOMS: atom_id res chain seq x y z
N MET A 1 -19.37 5.23 6.58
CA MET A 1 -18.88 4.80 5.27
C MET A 1 -17.46 4.29 5.48
N SER A 2 -17.31 3.01 5.84
CA SER A 2 -16.00 2.44 6.18
C SER A 2 -15.55 1.60 5.00
N ILE A 3 -15.05 2.26 3.94
CA ILE A 3 -14.33 1.55 2.88
C ILE A 3 -13.00 1.15 3.50
N THR A 4 -12.95 -0.08 4.01
CA THR A 4 -11.70 -0.73 4.43
C THR A 4 -11.37 -1.83 3.43
N ASP A 5 -11.61 -1.56 2.14
CA ASP A 5 -11.09 -2.38 1.06
C ASP A 5 -9.57 -2.15 1.02
N LYS A 6 -8.86 -3.00 1.76
CA LYS A 6 -7.40 -3.01 1.82
C LYS A 6 -6.89 -3.48 0.46
N TYR A 7 -6.62 -2.55 -0.45
CA TYR A 7 -6.02 -2.87 -1.74
C TYR A 7 -4.66 -3.54 -1.53
N ASN A 8 -4.46 -4.68 -2.16
CA ASN A 8 -3.12 -5.25 -2.28
C ASN A 8 -2.35 -4.43 -3.30
N VAL A 9 -1.11 -4.09 -2.97
CA VAL A 9 -0.21 -3.28 -3.80
C VAL A 9 1.16 -3.92 -3.85
N GLN A 10 1.83 -3.78 -4.98
CA GLN A 10 3.26 -4.04 -5.11
C GLN A 10 4.01 -2.72 -5.18
N VAL A 11 5.22 -2.72 -4.64
CA VAL A 11 6.17 -1.61 -4.79
C VAL A 11 6.97 -1.83 -6.06
N GLU A 12 7.29 -0.76 -6.79
CA GLU A 12 8.23 -0.85 -7.89
C GLU A 12 9.64 -1.18 -7.38
N SER A 13 10.43 -1.93 -8.16
CA SER A 13 11.81 -2.23 -7.77
C SER A 13 12.62 -0.95 -7.59
N GLY A 14 13.29 -0.83 -6.44
CA GLY A 14 14.06 0.37 -6.09
C GLY A 14 13.28 1.42 -5.31
N THR A 15 12.00 1.19 -5.02
CA THR A 15 11.20 2.01 -4.09
C THR A 15 11.93 2.20 -2.77
N ARG A 16 11.94 3.44 -2.28
CA ARG A 16 12.50 3.80 -0.98
C ARG A 16 11.41 4.32 -0.07
N ASN A 17 11.51 3.97 1.20
CA ASN A 17 10.64 4.56 2.20
C ASN A 17 11.05 6.01 2.50
N HIS A 18 10.22 6.71 3.28
CA HIS A 18 10.44 8.09 3.69
C HIS A 18 11.79 8.33 4.42
N LYS A 19 12.44 7.28 4.93
CA LYS A 19 13.76 7.36 5.57
C LYS A 19 14.93 7.10 4.60
N GLY A 20 14.64 6.87 3.32
CA GLY A 20 15.62 6.60 2.27
C GLY A 20 16.11 5.15 2.17
N PHE A 21 15.52 4.21 2.92
CA PHE A 21 15.87 2.79 2.82
C PHE A 21 15.03 2.10 1.75
N PHE A 22 15.63 1.15 1.04
CA PHE A 22 14.91 0.30 0.10
C PHE A 22 13.82 -0.50 0.82
N VAL A 23 12.65 -0.56 0.17
CA VAL A 23 11.54 -1.41 0.57
C VAL A 23 11.66 -2.74 -0.18
N GLU A 24 11.27 -3.83 0.48
CA GLU A 24 11.32 -5.16 -0.11
C GLU A 24 10.31 -5.26 -1.26
N ASP A 25 10.71 -5.87 -2.37
CA ASP A 25 9.86 -6.09 -3.54
C ASP A 25 8.93 -7.28 -3.26
N THR A 26 7.79 -7.00 -2.64
CA THR A 26 6.76 -7.98 -2.24
C THR A 26 5.37 -7.34 -2.23
N ASP A 27 4.37 -8.14 -1.88
CA ASP A 27 2.99 -7.70 -1.76
C ASP A 27 2.73 -7.04 -0.40
N TYR A 28 2.09 -5.88 -0.44
CA TYR A 28 1.67 -5.12 0.74
C TYR A 28 0.18 -4.84 0.69
N LYS A 29 -0.39 -4.48 1.84
CA LYS A 29 -1.71 -3.85 1.92
C LYS A 29 -1.55 -2.35 2.02
N LEU A 30 -2.25 -1.61 1.17
CA LEU A 30 -2.41 -0.17 1.32
C LEU A 30 -3.37 0.10 2.48
N VAL A 31 -2.86 0.76 3.53
CA VAL A 31 -3.65 1.16 4.70
C VAL A 31 -4.28 2.53 4.47
N GLY A 32 -3.59 3.42 3.74
CA GLY A 32 -4.10 4.73 3.36
C GLY A 32 -2.99 5.69 2.92
N ILE A 33 -3.39 6.91 2.56
CA ILE A 33 -2.48 8.01 2.27
C ILE A 33 -2.65 9.06 3.37
N ASP A 34 -1.55 9.49 3.97
CA ASP A 34 -1.57 10.48 5.04
C ASP A 34 -1.73 11.92 4.51
N GLN A 35 -1.89 12.89 5.41
CA GLN A 35 -2.04 14.31 5.04
C GLN A 35 -0.78 14.92 4.41
N SER A 36 0.37 14.26 4.57
CA SER A 36 1.64 14.68 3.98
C SER A 36 1.82 14.13 2.56
N GLY A 37 0.89 13.29 2.08
CA GLY A 37 0.92 12.67 0.75
C GLY A 37 1.64 11.31 0.71
N TRP A 38 2.07 10.75 1.85
CA TRP A 38 2.75 9.46 1.88
C TRP A 38 1.76 8.30 1.99
N ALA A 39 1.99 7.24 1.22
CA ALA A 39 1.22 6.01 1.31
C ALA A 39 1.76 5.13 2.44
N LEU A 40 0.90 4.74 3.38
CA LEU A 40 1.22 3.73 4.40
C LEU A 40 0.87 2.35 3.85
N ILE A 41 1.89 1.54 3.62
CA ILE A 41 1.76 0.14 3.18
C ILE A 41 2.25 -0.80 4.27
N CYS A 42 1.61 -1.96 4.43
CA CYS A 42 1.96 -2.93 5.46
C CYS A 42 2.05 -4.35 4.86
N MET A 43 3.18 -5.03 5.08
CA MET A 43 3.37 -6.42 4.67
C MET A 43 2.54 -7.34 5.59
N ASN A 44 2.46 -6.97 6.86
CA ASN A 44 1.64 -7.57 7.91
C ASN A 44 1.32 -6.50 8.97
N ASP A 45 0.62 -6.85 10.05
CA ASP A 45 0.24 -5.89 11.09
C ASP A 45 1.41 -5.31 11.92
N ALA A 46 2.65 -5.80 11.72
CA ALA A 46 3.84 -5.40 12.46
C ALA A 46 4.86 -4.61 11.61
N VAL A 47 4.87 -4.77 10.28
CA VAL A 47 5.87 -4.17 9.39
C VAL A 47 5.17 -3.31 8.35
N CYS A 48 5.32 -1.99 8.53
CA CYS A 48 4.77 -0.98 7.64
C CYS A 48 5.81 0.03 7.19
N HIS A 49 5.60 0.59 6.01
CA HIS A 49 6.45 1.58 5.39
C HIS A 49 5.62 2.74 4.85
N TYR A 50 6.15 3.94 4.99
CA TYR A 50 5.67 5.10 4.24
C TYR A 50 6.47 5.19 2.95
N VAL A 51 5.79 5.13 1.81
CA VAL A 51 6.39 5.17 0.45
C VAL A 51 5.68 6.20 -0.42
N ASP A 52 6.34 6.59 -1.51
CA ASP A 52 5.73 7.43 -2.52
C ASP A 52 4.56 6.66 -3.20
N PRO A 53 3.33 7.18 -3.19
CA PRO A 53 2.19 6.51 -3.82
C PRO A 53 2.39 6.28 -5.32
N ASP A 54 3.21 7.09 -6.00
CA ASP A 54 3.49 6.93 -7.43
C ASP A 54 4.37 5.69 -7.72
N ASN A 55 4.98 5.10 -6.67
CA ASN A 55 5.76 3.86 -6.79
C ASN A 55 4.94 2.60 -6.45
N LEU A 56 3.60 2.72 -6.38
CA LEU A 56 2.70 1.62 -6.06
C LEU A 56 1.91 1.17 -7.28
N THR A 57 1.88 -0.14 -7.50
CA THR A 57 0.98 -0.78 -8.46
C THR A 57 -0.11 -1.53 -7.72
N ILE A 58 -1.38 -1.22 -8.03
CA ILE A 58 -2.52 -1.94 -7.46
C ILE A 58 -2.57 -3.34 -8.06
N LEU A 59 -2.49 -4.35 -7.20
CA LEU A 59 -2.81 -5.71 -7.55
C LEU A 59 -4.33 -5.82 -7.47
N ALA A 60 -4.99 -5.95 -8.61
CA ALA A 60 -6.44 -6.06 -8.66
C ALA A 60 -6.90 -7.28 -7.84
N ASP A 61 -7.42 -7.05 -6.63
CA ASP A 61 -8.16 -8.08 -5.89
C ASP A 61 -9.59 -8.05 -6.43
N GLY A 62 -9.92 -9.03 -7.26
CA GLY A 62 -11.24 -9.14 -7.86
C GLY A 62 -12.27 -9.49 -6.80
N SER A 63 -13.00 -8.51 -6.31
CA SER A 63 -14.41 -8.65 -5.87
C SER A 63 -14.96 -7.32 -5.37
N VAL A 64 -15.61 -6.58 -6.26
CA VAL A 64 -16.74 -5.75 -5.84
C VAL A 64 -17.89 -6.71 -5.55
N GLU A 65 -18.04 -7.14 -4.30
CA GLU A 65 -19.31 -7.71 -3.84
C GLU A 65 -20.21 -6.56 -3.39
N ILE A 66 -21.03 -6.08 -4.33
CA ILE A 66 -22.24 -5.31 -4.02
C ILE A 66 -23.21 -6.26 -3.33
N ALA A 67 -23.35 -6.14 -2.01
CA ALA A 67 -24.50 -6.67 -1.29
C ALA A 67 -25.65 -5.64 -1.36
N GLU A 68 -26.82 -6.10 -1.82
CA GLU A 68 -28.09 -5.37 -1.86
C GLU A 68 -28.62 -4.99 -0.47
#